data_AF-A0A1M5JVD9-F1
#
_entry.id   AF-A0A1M5JVD9-F1
#
_cell.length_a   1.000
_cell.length_b   1.000
_cell.length_c   1.000
_cell.angle_alpha   90.00
_cell.angle_beta   90.00
_cell.angle_gamma   90.00
#
_symmetry.space_group_name_H-M   'P 1'
#
loop_
_entity.id
_entity.type
_entity.pdbx_description
1 polymer ?
#
loop_
_entity_poly.entity_id
_entity_poly.type
_entity_poly.pdbx_seq_one_letter_code
_entity_poly.pdbx_strand_id
1 'polypeptide(L)'
;MIYTIEKANLISEQLKKFTTGYTHHVVGHYSNIDFWMNEVIEALHTIDNHKKRFDKIYDAQKNWIEEHGTVVHDYCPICNGKCEFGDGKPTLPRLKYKTELADTRKDLIDSVYFFLIRCFRIGVLNNNELYERCNSVGTSIDPNDLIK
;
A
#
# COMPACT_ATOMS: atom_id res chain seq x y z
N MET A 1 3.22 9.30 2.55
CA MET A 1 1.81 9.11 2.93
C MET A 1 1.73 7.85 3.77
N ILE A 2 1.62 7.98 5.09
CA ILE A 2 1.74 6.85 6.03
C ILE A 2 0.69 5.75 5.75
N TYR A 3 -0.52 6.16 5.41
CA TYR A 3 -1.64 5.28 5.08
C TYR A 3 -1.35 4.29 3.93
N THR A 4 -0.53 4.67 2.93
CA THR A 4 -0.19 3.76 1.81
C THR A 4 0.54 2.52 2.32
N ILE A 5 1.52 2.70 3.21
CA ILE A 5 2.33 1.62 3.77
C ILE A 5 1.48 0.79 4.75
N GLU A 6 0.73 1.46 5.63
CA GLU A 6 -0.13 0.80 6.61
C GLU A 6 -1.20 -0.07 5.93
N LYS A 7 -1.86 0.42 4.88
CA LYS A 7 -2.86 -0.36 4.13
C LYS A 7 -2.23 -1.62 3.52
N ALA A 8 -1.09 -1.48 2.86
CA ALA A 8 -0.41 -2.61 2.25
C ALA A 8 0.04 -3.64 3.28
N ASN A 9 0.62 -3.20 4.40
CA ASN A 9 1.03 -4.09 5.50
C ASN A 9 -0.18 -4.84 6.08
N LEU A 10 -1.31 -4.16 6.29
CA LEU A 10 -2.53 -4.80 6.79
C LEU A 10 -3.01 -5.92 5.84
N ILE A 11 -3.00 -5.66 4.53
CA ILE A 11 -3.37 -6.66 3.52
C ILE A 11 -2.40 -7.84 3.56
N SER A 12 -1.09 -7.58 3.56
CA SER A 12 -0.05 -8.62 3.67
C SER A 12 -0.26 -9.51 4.89
N GLU A 13 -0.53 -8.92 6.06
CA GLU A 13 -0.78 -9.67 7.29
C GLU A 13 -2.01 -10.58 7.19
N GLN A 14 -3.10 -10.14 6.56
CA GLN A 14 -4.28 -10.98 6.36
C GLN A 14 -3.98 -12.15 5.41
N LEU A 15 -3.31 -11.89 4.29
CA LEU A 15 -2.95 -12.93 3.33
C LEU A 15 -2.02 -13.97 3.95
N LYS A 16 -1.04 -13.55 4.77
CA LYS A 16 -0.17 -14.45 5.55
C LYS A 16 -0.93 -15.32 6.56
N LYS A 17 -2.03 -14.82 7.15
CA LYS A 17 -2.89 -15.66 8.00
C LYS A 17 -3.61 -16.74 7.20
N PHE A 18 -3.96 -16.47 5.94
CA PHE A 18 -4.60 -17.46 5.08
C PHE A 18 -3.62 -18.55 4.63
N THR A 19 -2.33 -18.25 4.49
CA THR A 19 -1.33 -19.28 4.14
C THR A 19 -1.15 -20.32 5.26
N THR A 20 -1.33 -19.92 6.51
CA THR A 20 -1.12 -20.75 7.71
C THR A 20 -2.41 -21.24 8.37
N GLY A 21 -3.58 -20.73 7.95
CA GLY A 21 -4.87 -21.08 8.53
C GLY A 21 -5.41 -22.46 8.14
N TYR A 22 -6.48 -22.89 8.82
CA TYR A 22 -7.19 -24.12 8.50
C TYR A 22 -7.77 -24.09 7.08
N THR A 23 -7.70 -25.22 6.36
CA THR A 23 -8.13 -25.30 4.96
C THR A 23 -9.56 -24.79 4.73
N HIS A 24 -10.51 -25.11 5.60
CA HIS A 24 -11.90 -24.65 5.45
C HIS A 24 -12.05 -23.12 5.56
N HIS A 25 -11.20 -22.43 6.35
CA HIS A 25 -11.15 -20.97 6.35
C HIS A 25 -10.58 -20.43 5.04
N VAL A 26 -9.52 -21.06 4.50
CA VAL A 26 -8.93 -20.66 3.21
C VAL A 26 -9.94 -20.77 2.08
N VAL A 27 -10.74 -21.85 2.04
CA VAL A 27 -11.83 -22.00 1.06
C VAL A 27 -12.87 -20.89 1.19
N GLY A 28 -13.22 -20.50 2.43
CA GLY A 28 -14.11 -19.36 2.68
C GLY A 28 -13.55 -18.06 2.09
N HIS A 29 -12.26 -17.76 2.30
CA HIS A 29 -11.64 -16.57 1.72
C HIS A 29 -11.42 -16.67 0.21
N TYR A 30 -11.20 -17.87 -0.32
CA TYR A 30 -11.11 -18.11 -1.76
C TYR A 30 -12.40 -17.74 -2.49
N SER A 31 -13.58 -17.97 -1.87
CA SER A 31 -14.85 -17.53 -2.45
C SER A 31 -14.93 -16.01 -2.70
N ASN A 32 -14.05 -15.24 -2.06
CA ASN A 32 -13.90 -13.80 -2.22
C ASN A 32 -12.51 -13.42 -2.77
N ILE A 33 -11.89 -14.28 -3.59
CA ILE A 33 -10.54 -14.06 -4.12
C ILE A 33 -10.42 -12.77 -4.94
N ASP A 34 -11.46 -12.37 -5.68
CA ASP A 34 -11.43 -11.16 -6.50
C ASP A 34 -11.36 -9.89 -5.65
N PHE A 35 -12.01 -9.87 -4.49
CA PHE A 35 -11.85 -8.79 -3.52
C PHE A 35 -10.39 -8.67 -3.07
N TRP A 36 -9.76 -9.78 -2.69
CA TRP A 36 -8.37 -9.79 -2.24
C TRP A 36 -7.40 -9.36 -3.33
N MET A 37 -7.60 -9.83 -4.57
CA MET A 37 -6.80 -9.41 -5.71
C MET A 37 -6.95 -7.92 -6.00
N ASN A 38 -8.17 -7.37 -5.95
CA ASN A 38 -8.40 -5.95 -6.16
C ASN A 38 -7.74 -5.09 -5.07
N GLU A 39 -7.81 -5.52 -3.80
CA GLU A 39 -7.13 -4.83 -2.70
C GLU A 39 -5.60 -4.81 -2.89
N VAL A 40 -5.01 -5.93 -3.34
CA VAL A 40 -3.58 -6.02 -3.64
C VAL A 40 -3.20 -5.15 -4.83
N ILE A 41 -3.94 -5.23 -5.94
CA ILE A 41 -3.67 -4.45 -7.16
C ILE A 41 -3.74 -2.95 -6.86
N GLU A 42 -4.76 -2.50 -6.14
CA GLU A 42 -4.90 -1.08 -5.79
C GLU A 42 -3.79 -0.63 -4.83
N ALA A 43 -3.40 -1.46 -3.87
CA ALA A 43 -2.29 -1.15 -2.98
C ALA A 43 -0.96 -1.06 -3.73
N LEU A 44 -0.68 -1.99 -4.67
CA LEU A 44 0.50 -1.93 -5.54
C LEU A 44 0.50 -0.68 -6.42
N HIS A 45 -0.62 -0.38 -7.07
CA HIS A 45 -0.80 0.82 -7.88
C HIS A 45 -0.54 2.10 -7.05
N THR A 46 -1.01 2.12 -5.81
CA THR A 46 -0.83 3.22 -4.85
C THR A 46 0.63 3.40 -4.44
N ILE A 47 1.36 2.31 -4.23
CA ILE A 47 2.81 2.30 -3.93
C ILE A 47 3.61 2.77 -5.14
N ASP A 48 3.37 2.18 -6.31
CA ASP A 48 4.11 2.46 -7.55
C ASP A 48 3.94 3.92 -8.00
N ASN A 49 2.77 4.51 -7.72
CA ASN A 49 2.49 5.92 -8.01
C ASN A 49 2.71 6.86 -6.82
N HIS A 50 3.36 6.43 -5.74
CA HIS A 50 3.52 7.23 -4.52
C HIS A 50 4.12 8.62 -4.78
N LYS A 51 5.17 8.71 -5.60
CA LYS A 51 5.81 10.00 -5.93
C LYS A 51 4.87 10.93 -6.69
N LYS A 52 4.23 10.44 -7.77
CA LYS A 52 3.26 11.23 -8.55
C LYS A 52 2.10 11.73 -7.69
N ARG A 53 1.61 10.90 -6.77
CA ARG A 53 0.55 11.27 -5.81
C ARG A 53 1.03 12.33 -4.83
N PHE A 54 2.25 12.19 -4.31
CA PHE A 54 2.86 13.20 -3.45
C PHE A 54 3.00 14.55 -4.17
N ASP A 55 3.46 14.54 -5.42
CA ASP A 55 3.66 15.77 -6.21
C ASP A 55 2.33 16.50 -6.40
N LYS A 56 1.24 15.78 -6.73
CA LYS A 56 -0.10 16.38 -6.80
C LYS A 56 -0.55 17.03 -5.49
N ILE A 57 -0.28 16.41 -4.34
CA ILE A 57 -0.62 16.96 -3.03
C ILE A 57 0.22 18.21 -2.75
N TYR A 58 1.52 18.14 -3.02
CA TYR A 58 2.45 19.23 -2.83
C TYR A 58 2.05 20.45 -3.66
N ASP A 59 1.82 20.26 -4.96
CA ASP A 59 1.44 21.33 -5.88
C ASP A 59 0.08 21.93 -5.50
N ALA A 60 -0.90 21.10 -5.14
CA ALA A 60 -2.20 21.59 -4.70
C ALA A 60 -2.11 22.46 -3.43
N GLN A 61 -1.32 22.05 -2.43
CA GLN A 61 -1.12 22.84 -1.22
C GLN A 61 -0.35 24.12 -1.49
N LYS A 62 0.69 24.06 -2.32
CA LYS A 62 1.47 25.23 -2.72
C LYS A 62 0.59 26.26 -3.42
N ASN A 63 -0.17 25.84 -4.44
CA ASN A 63 -1.06 26.73 -5.18
C ASN A 63 -2.11 27.36 -4.26
N TRP A 64 -2.70 26.58 -3.35
CA TRP A 64 -3.65 27.12 -2.38
C TRP A 64 -3.05 28.22 -1.48
N ILE A 65 -1.85 27.99 -0.95
CA ILE A 65 -1.16 28.95 -0.08
C ILE A 65 -0.87 30.25 -0.85
N GLU A 66 -0.41 30.15 -2.10
CA GLU A 66 -0.07 31.28 -2.95
C GLU A 66 -1.31 32.09 -3.36
N GLU A 67 -2.40 31.42 -3.75
CA GLU A 67 -3.64 32.08 -4.20
C GLU A 67 -4.42 32.74 -3.06
N HIS A 68 -4.44 32.12 -1.88
CA HIS A 68 -5.29 32.55 -0.77
C HIS A 68 -4.51 33.33 0.31
N GLY A 69 -3.19 33.47 0.17
CA GLY A 69 -2.35 34.14 1.17
C GLY A 69 -2.48 33.51 2.56
N THR A 70 -2.59 32.17 2.63
CA THR A 70 -2.85 31.45 3.88
C THR A 70 -1.74 31.73 4.90
N VAL A 71 -2.11 32.26 6.07
CA VAL A 71 -1.18 32.54 7.17
C VAL A 71 -1.44 31.57 8.33
N VAL A 72 -0.42 30.83 8.74
CA VAL A 72 -0.44 29.96 9.92
C VAL A 72 0.56 30.49 10.93
N HIS A 73 0.09 30.80 12.13
CA HIS A 73 0.95 31.21 13.23
C HIS A 73 1.17 30.04 14.18
N ASP A 74 2.43 29.69 14.39
CA ASP A 74 2.79 28.78 15.47
C ASP A 74 2.70 29.50 16.82
N TYR A 75 2.39 28.72 17.86
CA TYR A 75 2.48 29.19 19.23
C TYR A 75 3.95 29.36 19.61
N CYS A 76 4.32 30.57 20.03
CA CYS A 76 5.66 30.87 20.50
C CYS A 76 5.69 30.95 22.04
N PRO A 77 6.42 30.06 22.73
CA PRO A 77 6.54 30.12 24.19
C PRO A 77 7.30 31.35 24.70
N ILE A 78 8.07 32.03 23.84
CA ILE A 78 8.76 33.29 24.17
C ILE A 78 7.80 34.48 24.08
N CYS A 79 6.99 34.55 23.02
CA CYS A 79 6.01 35.63 22.82
C CYS A 79 4.68 35.37 23.56
N ASN A 80 4.51 34.20 24.17
CA ASN A 80 3.29 33.75 24.86
C ASN A 80 2.02 33.87 23.98
N GLY A 81 2.15 33.57 22.68
CA GLY A 81 1.11 33.82 21.68
C GLY A 81 1.62 33.64 20.25
N LYS A 82 1.08 34.40 19.30
CA LYS A 82 1.57 34.41 17.91
C LYS A 82 3.01 34.92 17.87
N CYS A 83 3.90 34.18 17.20
CA CYS A 83 5.28 34.62 17.03
C CYS A 83 5.36 35.89 16.17
N GLU A 84 5.98 36.96 16.67
CA GLU A 84 6.22 38.20 15.91
C GLU A 84 7.30 38.03 14.82
N PHE A 85 8.16 37.02 14.96
CA PHE A 85 9.24 36.71 14.01
C PHE A 85 8.88 35.61 13.01
N GLY A 86 7.67 35.05 13.09
CA GLY A 86 7.20 34.02 12.16
C GLY A 86 6.83 34.63 10.82
N ASP A 87 7.32 34.05 9.73
CA ASP A 87 6.92 34.41 8.35
C ASP A 87 5.47 34.01 8.04
N GLY A 88 4.85 33.24 8.93
CA GLY A 88 3.43 32.87 8.87
C GLY A 88 3.11 31.92 7.72
N LYS A 89 4.13 31.41 7.01
CA LYS A 89 3.91 30.55 5.85
C LYS A 89 3.70 29.10 6.30
N PRO A 90 2.61 28.45 5.87
CA PRO A 90 2.40 27.05 6.20
C PRO A 90 3.52 26.17 5.66
N THR A 91 3.90 25.15 6.41
CA THR A 91 4.92 24.19 5.97
C THR A 91 4.38 23.28 4.87
N LEU A 92 5.12 23.16 3.77
CA LEU A 92 4.76 22.24 2.69
C LEU A 92 5.07 20.78 3.03
N PRO A 93 4.35 19.82 2.42
CA PRO A 93 4.57 18.41 2.63
C PRO A 93 6.01 18.00 2.33
N ARG A 94 6.57 17.11 3.14
CA ARG A 94 7.89 16.52 2.90
C ARG A 94 7.74 15.07 2.43
N LEU A 95 8.45 14.73 1.36
CA LEU A 95 8.50 13.35 0.88
C LEU A 95 9.31 12.51 1.89
N LYS A 96 8.72 11.41 2.34
CA LYS A 96 9.33 10.43 3.24
C LYS A 96 9.18 9.02 2.64
N TYR A 97 9.98 8.06 3.12
CA TYR A 97 9.76 6.61 2.97
C TYR A 97 10.17 5.94 1.64
N LYS A 98 11.34 6.24 1.06
CA LYS A 98 11.76 5.58 -0.20
C LYS A 98 12.05 4.07 -0.03
N THR A 99 12.81 3.70 1.00
CA THR A 99 13.21 2.31 1.27
C THR A 99 12.03 1.46 1.72
N GLU A 100 11.26 1.96 2.68
CA GLU A 100 10.09 1.27 3.23
C GLU A 100 9.05 0.93 2.15
N LEU A 101 8.87 1.77 1.12
CA LEU A 101 7.94 1.47 0.02
C LEU A 101 8.38 0.27 -0.82
N ALA A 102 9.67 0.08 -1.06
CA ALA A 102 10.17 -1.06 -1.82
C ALA A 102 9.98 -2.36 -1.04
N ASP A 103 10.29 -2.33 0.26
CA ASP A 103 10.11 -3.48 1.15
C ASP A 103 8.63 -3.86 1.30
N THR A 104 7.75 -2.87 1.52
CA THR A 104 6.30 -3.08 1.57
C THR A 104 5.75 -3.62 0.26
N ARG A 105 6.20 -3.11 -0.89
CA ARG A 105 5.79 -3.63 -2.20
C ARG A 105 6.13 -5.10 -2.36
N LYS A 106 7.36 -5.47 -1.99
CA LYS A 106 7.83 -6.87 -2.07
C LYS A 106 7.01 -7.76 -1.13
N ASP A 107 6.83 -7.35 0.12
CA ASP A 107 6.10 -8.13 1.11
C ASP A 107 4.65 -8.41 0.68
N LEU A 108 4.00 -7.43 0.05
CA LEU A 108 2.64 -7.57 -0.47
C LEU A 108 2.57 -8.59 -1.61
N ILE A 109 3.54 -8.57 -2.54
CA ILE A 109 3.65 -9.54 -3.65
C ILE A 109 3.90 -10.94 -3.11
N ASP A 110 4.84 -11.10 -2.19
CA ASP A 110 5.18 -12.39 -1.60
C ASP A 110 3.96 -12.97 -0.85
N SER A 111 3.23 -12.13 -0.12
CA SER A 111 2.04 -12.53 0.64
C SER A 111 0.91 -13.03 -0.25
N VAL A 112 0.60 -12.31 -1.34
CA VAL A 112 -0.43 -12.76 -2.29
C VAL A 112 0.03 -14.00 -3.05
N TYR A 113 1.30 -14.08 -3.42
CA TYR A 113 1.86 -15.25 -4.10
C TYR A 113 1.66 -16.52 -3.26
N PHE A 114 2.10 -16.51 -2.00
CA PHE A 114 1.95 -17.68 -1.13
C PHE A 114 0.49 -18.03 -0.84
N PHE A 115 -0.41 -17.04 -0.78
CA PHE A 115 -1.85 -17.30 -0.68
C PHE A 115 -2.39 -18.00 -1.93
N LEU A 116 -2.02 -17.55 -3.12
CA LEU A 116 -2.43 -18.17 -4.39
C LEU A 116 -1.87 -19.58 -4.53
N ILE A 117 -0.59 -19.80 -4.20
CA ILE A 117 0.02 -21.14 -4.16
C ILE A 117 -0.71 -22.04 -3.16
N ARG A 118 -1.10 -21.53 -2.00
CA ARG A 118 -1.90 -22.30 -1.04
C ARG A 118 -3.23 -22.71 -1.63
N CYS A 119 -3.94 -21.80 -2.30
CA CYS A 119 -5.20 -22.09 -2.99
C CYS A 119 -5.04 -23.13 -4.10
N PHE A 120 -3.93 -23.05 -4.85
CA PHE A 120 -3.59 -24.04 -5.87
C PHE A 120 -3.33 -25.42 -5.27
N ARG A 121 -2.51 -25.51 -4.21
CA ARG A 121 -2.17 -26.78 -3.56
C ARG A 121 -3.38 -27.50 -2.96
N ILE A 122 -4.37 -26.76 -2.47
CA ILE A 122 -5.62 -27.35 -1.95
C ILE A 122 -6.66 -27.63 -3.05
N GLY A 123 -6.35 -27.30 -4.32
CA GLY A 123 -7.17 -27.65 -5.48
C GLY A 123 -8.37 -26.74 -5.73
N VAL A 124 -8.45 -25.57 -5.10
CA VAL A 124 -9.54 -24.60 -5.37
C VAL A 124 -9.22 -23.66 -6.52
N LEU A 125 -7.94 -23.46 -6.81
CA LEU A 125 -7.43 -22.63 -7.90
C LEU A 125 -6.75 -23.52 -8.94
N ASN A 126 -7.07 -23.33 -10.23
CA ASN A 126 -6.43 -24.09 -11.31
C ASN A 126 -5.16 -23.39 -11.86
N ASN A 127 -4.41 -24.07 -12.73
CA ASN A 127 -3.17 -23.52 -13.30
C ASN A 127 -3.38 -22.21 -14.05
N ASN A 128 -4.40 -22.13 -14.91
CA ASN A 128 -4.64 -20.94 -15.73
C ASN A 128 -4.99 -19.73 -14.84
N GLU A 129 -5.88 -19.92 -13.87
CA GLU A 129 -6.25 -18.87 -12.91
C GLU A 129 -5.06 -18.42 -12.06
N LEU A 130 -4.19 -19.35 -11.66
CA LEU A 130 -2.96 -19.03 -10.94
C LEU A 130 -2.03 -18.16 -11.79
N TYR A 131 -1.80 -18.51 -13.06
CA TYR A 131 -0.99 -17.71 -13.97
C TYR A 131 -1.58 -16.31 -14.18
N GLU A 132 -2.88 -16.23 -14.46
CA GLU A 132 -3.58 -14.95 -14.67
C GLU A 132 -3.46 -14.04 -13.44
N ARG A 133 -3.71 -14.58 -12.25
CA ARG A 133 -3.67 -13.81 -10.99
C ARG A 133 -2.24 -13.40 -10.62
N CYS A 134 -1.24 -14.26 -10.78
CA CYS A 134 0.16 -13.89 -10.57
C CYS A 134 0.62 -12.79 -11.55
N ASN A 135 0.26 -12.90 -12.83
CA ASN A 135 0.57 -11.88 -13.82
C ASN A 135 -0.08 -10.53 -13.49
N SER A 136 -1.31 -10.54 -12.97
CA SER A 136 -2.04 -9.31 -12.62
C SER A 136 -1.36 -8.46 -11.52
N VAL A 137 -0.55 -9.09 -10.67
CA VAL A 137 0.22 -8.42 -9.61
C VAL A 137 1.71 -8.27 -9.96
N GLY A 138 2.09 -8.64 -11.19
CA GLY A 138 3.46 -8.51 -11.69
C GLY A 138 4.46 -9.51 -11.11
N THR A 139 4.01 -10.72 -10.78
CA THR A 139 4.87 -11.82 -10.30
C THR A 139 4.80 -13.05 -11.21
N SER A 140 5.87 -13.85 -11.21
CA SER A 140 5.95 -15.13 -11.91
C SER A 140 5.81 -16.31 -10.94
N ILE A 141 5.45 -17.48 -11.45
CA ILE A 141 5.37 -18.71 -10.66
C ILE A 141 6.74 -19.38 -10.60
N ASP A 142 7.17 -19.79 -9.40
CA ASP A 142 8.32 -20.70 -9.25
C ASP A 142 7.91 -22.11 -9.70
N PRO A 143 8.56 -22.71 -10.71
CA PRO A 143 8.23 -24.06 -11.17
C PRO A 143 8.28 -25.13 -10.07
N ASN A 144 9.11 -24.94 -9.04
CA ASN A 144 9.19 -25.88 -7.91
C ASN A 144 7.91 -25.88 -7.06
N ASP A 145 7.17 -24.77 -7.02
CA ASP A 145 5.94 -24.67 -6.25
C ASP A 145 4.74 -25.39 -6.90
N LEU A 146 4.87 -25.74 -8.19
CA LEU A 146 3.88 -26.51 -8.95
C LEU A 146 4.01 -28.04 -8.74
N ILE A 147 5.12 -28.49 -8.16
CA ILE A 147 5.36 -29.90 -7.86
C ILE A 147 4.54 -30.24 -6.60
N LYS A 148 3.59 -31.17 -6.75
CA LYS A 148 2.73 -31.65 -5.65
C LYS A 148 3.44 -32.62 -4.72
#